data_AF-A0A1G3ZNU1-F1
#
_entry.id   AF-A0A1G3ZNU1-F1
#
_cell.length_a   1.000
_cell.length_b   1.000
_cell.length_c   1.000
_cell.angle_alpha   90.00
_cell.angle_beta   90.00
_cell.angle_gamma   90.00
#
_symmetry.space_group_name_H-M   'P 1'
#
loop_
_entity.id
_entity.type
_entity.pdbx_description
1 polymer ?
#
loop_
_entity_poly.entity_id
_entity_poly.type
_entity_poly.pdbx_seq_one_letter_code
_entity_poly.pdbx_strand_id
1 'polypeptide(L)'
;MKSIVIGIMPQEKIRERMYAIARGEYKPKASEPKVWFTSMKSLAEVLSDDNRALLHVIKEAQPRSISSLAEMTGRKPGNLSRTLKTMSNYGIVEMKRENNHVRPIAKVTDFHILAA
;
A
#
# COMPACT_ATOMS: atom_id res chain seq x y z
N MET A 1 -14.37 9.04 2.80
CA MET A 1 -12.98 8.54 2.98
C MET A 1 -12.63 7.65 1.80
N LYS A 2 -11.37 7.62 1.35
CA LYS A 2 -11.01 6.84 0.15
C LYS A 2 -10.56 5.44 0.58
N SER A 3 -11.50 4.51 0.60
CA SER A 3 -11.22 3.10 0.86
C SER A 3 -10.69 2.41 -0.40
N ILE A 4 -9.84 1.41 -0.24
CA ILE A 4 -9.38 0.57 -1.35
C ILE A 4 -9.84 -0.87 -1.16
N VAL A 5 -10.23 -1.50 -2.26
CA VAL A 5 -10.53 -2.93 -2.29
C VAL A 5 -9.25 -3.68 -2.62
N ILE A 6 -8.89 -4.62 -1.74
CA ILE A 6 -7.73 -5.50 -1.87
C ILE A 6 -8.22 -6.92 -2.17
N GLY A 7 -7.67 -7.52 -3.21
CA GLY A 7 -7.92 -8.91 -3.58
C GLY A 7 -6.73 -9.78 -3.21
N ILE A 8 -7.00 -11.04 -2.89
CA ILE A 8 -5.98 -12.06 -2.67
C ILE A 8 -6.17 -13.16 -3.71
N MET A 9 -5.14 -13.47 -4.49
CA MET A 9 -5.13 -14.64 -5.37
C MET A 9 -3.69 -15.09 -5.67
N PRO A 10 -3.46 -16.37 -6.01
CA PRO A 10 -2.13 -16.87 -6.34
C PRO A 10 -1.46 -16.10 -7.49
N GLN A 11 -0.13 -16.02 -7.49
CA GLN A 11 0.63 -15.25 -8.48
C GLN A 11 0.31 -15.64 -9.93
N GLU A 12 0.09 -16.93 -10.20
CA GLU A 12 -0.30 -17.43 -11.52
C GLU A 12 -1.63 -16.82 -11.99
N LYS A 13 -2.63 -16.76 -11.10
CA LYS A 13 -3.94 -16.15 -11.38
C LYS A 13 -3.84 -14.64 -11.58
N ILE A 14 -2.99 -13.95 -10.81
CA ILE A 14 -2.70 -12.53 -11.03
C ILE A 14 -2.16 -12.32 -12.45
N ARG A 15 -1.22 -13.17 -12.86
CA ARG A 15 -0.56 -13.09 -14.16
C ARG A 15 -1.53 -13.41 -15.31
N GLU A 16 -2.34 -14.46 -15.18
CA GLU A 16 -3.40 -14.81 -16.13
C GLU A 16 -4.37 -13.63 -16.33
N ARG A 17 -4.85 -13.04 -15.22
CA ARG A 17 -5.74 -11.88 -15.25
C ARG A 17 -5.09 -10.69 -15.95
N MET A 18 -3.81 -10.41 -15.65
CA MET A 18 -3.08 -9.31 -16.29
C MET A 18 -2.97 -9.51 -17.82
N TYR A 19 -2.71 -10.74 -18.28
CA TYR A 19 -2.68 -11.03 -19.72
C TYR A 19 -4.05 -10.90 -20.38
N ALA A 20 -5.12 -11.38 -19.72
CA ALA A 20 -6.49 -11.24 -20.24
C ALA A 20 -6.91 -9.76 -20.37
N ILE A 21 -6.48 -8.91 -19.42
CA ILE A 21 -6.69 -7.46 -19.50
C ILE A 21 -5.94 -6.86 -20.69
N ALA A 22 -4.66 -7.20 -20.84
CA ALA A 22 -3.82 -6.69 -21.92
C ALA A 22 -4.35 -7.10 -23.31
N ARG A 23 -4.93 -8.29 -23.43
CA ARG A 23 -5.57 -8.79 -24.67
C ARG A 23 -6.98 -8.23 -24.90
N GLY A 24 -7.57 -7.54 -23.93
CA GLY A 24 -8.94 -7.01 -24.01
C GLY A 24 -10.05 -8.05 -23.80
N GLU A 25 -9.69 -9.30 -23.48
CA GLU A 25 -10.60 -10.40 -23.13
C GLU A 25 -11.32 -10.13 -21.80
N TYR A 26 -10.66 -9.38 -20.91
CA TYR A 26 -11.20 -9.03 -19.60
C TYR A 26 -11.11 -7.52 -19.34
N LYS A 27 -12.23 -6.91 -18.96
CA LYS A 27 -12.28 -5.49 -18.56
C LYS A 27 -12.67 -5.41 -17.08
N PRO A 28 -11.73 -5.08 -16.18
CA PRO A 28 -12.01 -4.98 -14.76
C PRO A 28 -13.06 -3.91 -14.49
N LYS A 29 -14.07 -4.23 -13.67
CA LYS A 29 -15.07 -3.28 -13.20
C LYS A 29 -14.45 -2.31 -12.19
N ALA A 30 -15.06 -1.14 -12.04
CA ALA A 30 -14.61 -0.13 -11.07
C ALA A 30 -14.65 -0.62 -9.62
N SER A 31 -15.54 -1.56 -9.31
CA SER A 31 -15.69 -2.18 -7.98
C SER A 31 -14.69 -3.31 -7.70
N GLU A 32 -13.92 -3.76 -8.69
CA GLU A 32 -12.96 -4.83 -8.50
C GLU A 32 -11.68 -4.35 -7.78
N PRO A 33 -10.99 -5.26 -7.09
CA PRO A 33 -9.71 -4.93 -6.51
C PRO A 33 -8.72 -4.45 -7.57
N LYS A 34 -8.06 -3.33 -7.25
CA LYS A 34 -6.94 -2.79 -8.04
C LYS A 34 -5.59 -3.25 -7.50
N VAL A 35 -5.56 -3.62 -6.22
CA VAL A 35 -4.39 -4.12 -5.51
C VAL A 35 -4.58 -5.61 -5.24
N TRP A 36 -3.58 -6.40 -5.59
CA TRP A 36 -3.61 -7.85 -5.46
C TRP A 36 -2.42 -8.35 -4.67
N PHE A 37 -2.70 -9.16 -3.66
CA PHE A 37 -1.69 -9.88 -2.90
C PHE A 37 -1.69 -11.35 -3.29
N THR A 38 -0.51 -11.95 -3.24
CA THR A 38 -0.32 -13.38 -3.55
C THR A 38 -0.85 -14.31 -2.46
N SER A 39 -1.04 -13.80 -1.24
CA SER A 39 -1.48 -14.59 -0.08
C SER A 39 -1.97 -13.69 1.06
N MET A 40 -2.69 -14.29 2.01
CA MET A 40 -3.03 -13.63 3.27
C MET A 40 -1.78 -13.26 4.09
N LYS A 41 -0.73 -14.09 4.03
CA LYS A 41 0.53 -13.83 4.74
C LYS A 41 1.18 -12.54 4.24
N SER A 42 1.32 -12.38 2.93
CA SER A 42 1.92 -11.18 2.34
C SER A 42 1.07 -9.93 2.59
N LEU A 43 -0.26 -10.07 2.65
CA LEU A 43 -1.15 -8.99 3.08
C LEU A 43 -0.90 -8.59 4.55
N ALA A 44 -0.87 -9.56 5.47
CA ALA A 44 -0.67 -9.32 6.89
C ALA A 44 0.69 -8.69 7.21
N GLU A 45 1.74 -9.02 6.46
CA GLU A 45 3.06 -8.39 6.61
C GLU A 45 3.05 -6.91 6.20
N VAL A 46 2.30 -6.55 5.14
CA VAL A 46 2.23 -5.17 4.64
C VAL A 46 1.24 -4.32 5.42
N LEU A 47 0.07 -4.87 5.75
CA LEU A 47 -1.01 -4.21 6.48
C LEU A 47 -1.20 -4.78 7.89
N SER A 48 -0.10 -5.05 8.59
CA SER A 48 -0.12 -5.35 10.02
C SER A 48 -0.74 -4.21 10.82
N ASP A 49 -1.15 -4.46 12.06
CA ASP A 49 -1.75 -3.44 12.91
C ASP A 49 -0.81 -2.24 13.13
N ASP A 50 0.49 -2.49 13.37
CA ASP A 50 1.51 -1.45 13.47
C ASP A 50 1.60 -0.59 12.20
N ASN A 51 1.49 -1.23 11.04
CA ASN A 51 1.59 -0.57 9.75
C ASN A 51 0.31 0.20 9.42
N ARG A 52 -0.86 -0.29 9.86
CA ARG A 52 -2.13 0.44 9.76
C ARG A 52 -2.13 1.65 10.68
N ALA A 53 -1.66 1.51 11.92
CA ALA A 53 -1.47 2.62 12.85
C ALA A 53 -0.49 3.67 12.28
N LEU A 54 0.61 3.22 11.67
CA LEU A 54 1.55 4.11 10.97
C LEU A 54 0.86 4.95 9.88
N LEU A 55 -0.05 4.37 9.09
CA LEU A 55 -0.77 5.10 8.05
C LEU A 55 -1.66 6.20 8.63
N HIS A 56 -2.29 5.97 9.79
CA HIS A 56 -3.03 7.00 10.51
C HIS A 56 -2.10 8.12 10.99
N VAL A 57 -0.95 7.80 11.57
CA VAL A 57 0.05 8.80 11.98
C VAL A 57 0.50 9.64 10.78
N ILE A 58 0.82 9.03 9.64
CA ILE A 58 1.21 9.77 8.43
C ILE A 58 0.09 10.70 7.97
N LYS A 59 -1.17 10.24 8.05
CA LYS A 59 -2.33 11.01 7.61
C LYS A 59 -2.57 12.23 8.49
N GLU A 60 -2.45 12.07 9.80
CA GLU A 60 -2.72 13.11 10.80
C GLU A 60 -1.55 14.09 10.93
N ALA A 61 -0.34 13.59 11.11
CA ALA A 61 0.84 14.41 11.35
C ALA A 61 1.43 15.04 10.08
N GLN A 62 1.11 14.48 8.91
CA GLN A 62 1.63 14.94 7.62
C GLN A 62 3.15 15.21 7.62
N PRO A 63 3.98 14.23 8.04
CA PRO A 63 5.42 14.43 8.25
C PRO A 63 6.09 15.02 7.01
N ARG A 64 7.15 15.82 7.20
CA ARG A 64 7.88 16.45 6.09
C ARG A 64 8.94 15.52 5.48
N SER A 65 9.33 14.48 6.20
CA SER A 65 10.32 13.49 5.74
C SER A 65 10.16 12.13 6.43
N ILE A 66 10.76 11.08 5.87
CA ILE A 66 10.87 9.76 6.54
C ILE A 66 11.56 9.89 7.91
N SER A 67 12.59 10.74 8.04
CA SER A 67 13.29 10.97 9.30
C SER A 67 12.36 11.56 10.37
N SER A 68 11.57 12.58 10.01
CA SER A 68 10.59 13.15 10.95
C SER A 68 9.53 12.13 11.39
N LEU A 69 9.07 11.28 10.46
CA LEU A 69 8.13 10.21 10.80
C LEU A 69 8.75 9.14 11.71
N ALA A 70 10.04 8.83 11.51
CA ALA A 70 10.78 7.91 12.35
C ALA A 70 10.89 8.43 13.80
N GLU A 71 11.20 9.71 13.98
CA GLU A 71 11.23 10.37 15.29
C GLU A 71 9.86 10.30 15.98
N MET A 72 8.78 10.60 15.26
CA MET A 72 7.42 10.57 15.80
C MET A 72 6.94 9.17 16.20
N THR A 73 7.40 8.14 15.49
CA THR A 73 6.93 6.76 15.68
C THR A 73 7.91 5.90 16.48
N GLY A 74 9.10 6.42 16.81
CA GLY A 74 10.18 5.65 17.44
C GLY A 74 10.75 4.53 16.55
N ARG A 75 10.40 4.48 15.26
CA ARG A 75 10.82 3.41 14.34
C ARG A 75 12.16 3.74 13.71
N LYS A 76 12.98 2.71 13.43
CA LYS A 76 14.26 2.89 12.70
C LYS A 76 13.99 3.41 11.26
N PRO A 77 14.63 4.51 10.81
CA PRO A 77 14.38 5.10 9.48
C PRO A 77 14.56 4.13 8.31
N GLY A 78 15.58 3.25 8.37
CA GLY A 78 15.84 2.26 7.33
C GLY A 78 14.71 1.24 7.15
N ASN A 79 14.13 0.75 8.25
CA ASN A 79 13.00 -0.17 8.21
C ASN A 79 11.74 0.54 7.72
N LEU A 80 11.49 1.74 8.23
CA LEU A 80 10.36 2.56 7.83
C LEU A 80 10.39 2.85 6.32
N SER A 81 11.55 3.20 5.77
CA SER A 81 11.74 3.43 4.33
C SER A 81 11.37 2.21 3.50
N ARG A 82 11.82 1.00 3.90
CA ARG A 82 11.48 -0.26 3.21
C ARG A 82 9.97 -0.54 3.28
N THR A 83 9.36 -0.40 4.44
CA THR A 83 7.91 -0.58 4.61
C THR A 83 7.11 0.40 3.75
N LEU A 84 7.44 1.69 3.79
CA LEU A 84 6.79 2.73 2.99
C LEU A 84 6.98 2.49 1.49
N LYS A 85 8.14 1.98 1.08
CA LYS A 85 8.40 1.63 -0.31
C LYS A 85 7.50 0.47 -0.77
N THR A 86 7.35 -0.57 0.05
CA THR A 86 6.43 -1.68 -0.23
C THR A 86 4.99 -1.19 -0.33
N MET A 87 4.52 -0.40 0.63
CA MET A 87 3.17 0.21 0.58
C MET A 87 2.98 1.11 -0.64
N SER A 88 4.04 1.80 -1.08
CA SER A 88 4.01 2.66 -2.24
C SER A 88 3.85 1.88 -3.55
N ASN A 89 4.47 0.71 -3.66
CA ASN A 89 4.26 -0.18 -4.80
C ASN A 89 2.79 -0.64 -4.93
N TYR A 90 2.05 -0.69 -3.82
CA TYR A 90 0.61 -0.98 -3.80
C TYR A 90 -0.26 0.28 -3.89
N GLY A 91 0.32 1.48 -4.03
CA GLY A 91 -0.42 2.74 -4.10
C GLY A 91 -1.08 3.18 -2.78
N ILE A 92 -0.73 2.54 -1.67
CA ILE A 92 -1.25 2.86 -0.33
C ILE A 92 -0.59 4.14 0.19
N VAL A 93 0.71 4.32 -0.11
CA VAL A 93 1.51 5.49 0.23
C VAL A 93 2.10 6.10 -1.03
N GLU A 94 2.08 7.42 -1.14
CA GLU A 94 2.91 8.14 -2.11
C GLU A 94 4.23 8.56 -1.44
N MET A 95 5.35 8.28 -2.10
CA MET A 95 6.65 8.79 -1.69
C MET A 95 7.02 10.01 -2.54
N LYS A 96 6.72 11.21 -2.05
CA LYS A 96 6.98 12.46 -2.77
C LYS A 96 8.39 12.96 -2.49
N ARG A 97 9.17 13.25 -3.54
CA ARG A 97 10.51 13.85 -3.38
C ARG A 97 10.38 15.37 -3.33
N GLU A 98 10.86 15.98 -2.26
CA GLU A 98 10.84 17.43 -2.04
C GLU A 98 12.15 17.85 -1.36
N ASN A 99 12.88 18.83 -1.91
CA ASN A 99 14.08 19.43 -1.30
C ASN A 99 15.06 18.41 -0.70
N ASN A 100 15.49 17.44 -1.50
CA ASN A 100 16.37 16.31 -1.12
C ASN A 100 15.81 15.32 -0.07
N HIS A 101 14.56 15.49 0.36
CA HIS A 101 13.90 14.58 1.28
C HIS A 101 12.79 13.79 0.57
N VAL A 102 12.45 12.63 1.16
CA VAL A 102 11.29 11.84 0.76
C VAL A 102 10.21 12.06 1.81
N ARG A 103 9.10 12.66 1.37
CA ARG A 103 7.90 12.88 2.15
C ARG A 103 6.89 11.75 1.91
N PRO A 104 6.54 10.94 2.93
CA PRO A 104 5.49 9.95 2.79
C PRO A 104 4.11 10.60 2.92
N ILE A 105 3.18 10.21 2.05
CA ILE A 105 1.78 10.67 2.06
C ILE A 105 0.87 9.45 2.03
N ALA A 106 0.09 9.25 3.09
CA ALA A 106 -0.92 8.18 3.12
C ALA A 106 -2.08 8.51 2.16
N LYS A 107 -2.26 7.67 1.14
CA LYS A 107 -3.36 7.79 0.16
C LYS A 107 -4.62 7.08 0.61
N VAL A 108 -4.44 6.01 1.38
CA VAL A 108 -5.50 5.13 1.86
C VAL A 108 -5.21 4.77 3.31
N THR A 109 -6.24 4.82 4.14
CA THR A 109 -6.23 4.38 5.55
C THR A 109 -7.24 3.26 5.81
N ASP A 110 -8.19 3.06 4.90
CA ASP A 110 -9.33 2.15 5.05
C ASP A 110 -9.29 1.07 3.97
N PHE A 111 -9.42 -0.19 4.38
CA PHE A 111 -9.20 -1.35 3.53
C PHE A 111 -10.40 -2.29 3.58
N HIS A 112 -10.88 -2.71 2.41
CA HIS A 112 -11.83 -3.80 2.27
C HIS A 112 -11.12 -5.00 1.64
N ILE A 113 -11.05 -6.11 2.37
CA ILE A 113 -10.35 -7.32 1.95
C ILE A 113 -11.38 -8.28 1.36
N LEU A 114 -11.18 -8.68 0.10
CA LEU A 114 -11.93 -9.73 -0.56
C LEU A 114 -11.01 -10.93 -0.74
N ALA A 115 -11.31 -12.03 -0.06
CA ALA A 115 -10.68 -13.32 -0.28
C ALA A 115 -11.63 -14.18 -1.13
N ALA A 116 -11.09 -14.80 -2.18
CA ALA A 116 -11.81 -15.69 -3.08
C ALA A 116 -11.08 -17.03 -3.16
#